data_AF-A0A1B0BXS6-F1
#
_entry.id   AF-A0A1B0BXS6-F1
#
_cell.length_a   1.000
_cell.length_b   1.000
_cell.length_c   1.000
_cell.angle_alpha   90.00
_cell.angle_beta   90.00
_cell.angle_gamma   90.00
#
_symmetry.space_group_name_H-M   'P 1'
#
loop_
_entity.id
_entity.type
_entity.pdbx_description
1 polymer ?
#
loop_
_entity_poly.entity_id
_entity_poly.type
_entity_poly.pdbx_seq_one_letter_code
_entity_poly.pdbx_strand_id
1 'polypeptide(L)' 'MNKWDSMPSLHFARYGFSAVKAADDIYVLGGKTSSSAGQYVTSVERFNIRTNAWTTIESMEIEHYKGGAAVVSGCFDFD' A
#
# COMPACT_ATOMS: atom_id res chain seq x y z
N MET A 1 15.75 -22.44 -3.12
CA MET A 1 15.33 -21.95 -4.45
C MET A 1 14.80 -20.54 -4.28
N ASN A 2 15.35 -19.58 -5.03
CA ASN A 2 14.90 -18.18 -5.03
C ASN A 2 14.05 -17.97 -6.29
N LYS A 3 12.76 -18.27 -6.21
CA LYS A 3 11.81 -18.14 -7.32
C LYS A 3 10.76 -17.08 -6.99
N TRP A 4 10.28 -16.41 -8.03
CA TRP A 4 9.12 -15.54 -7.95
C TRP A 4 7.89 -16.33 -8.36
N ASP A 5 6.81 -16.20 -7.59
CA ASP A 5 5.52 -16.77 -7.89
C ASP A 5 4.52 -15.62 -8.12
N SER A 6 3.57 -15.82 -9.04
CA SER A 6 2.52 -14.84 -9.29
C SER A 6 1.57 -14.74 -8.09
N MET A 7 1.28 -13.50 -7.68
CA MET A 7 0.37 -13.19 -6.59
C MET A 7 -0.87 -12.44 -7.13
N PRO A 8 -1.99 -12.43 -6.39
CA PRO A 8 -3.16 -11.64 -6.76
C PRO A 8 -2.80 -10.18 -7.02
N SER A 9 -3.33 -9.63 -8.11
CA SER A 9 -3.15 -8.23 -8.46
C SER A 9 -3.86 -7.30 -7.47
N LEU A 10 -3.30 -6.11 -7.27
CA LEU A 10 -4.01 -4.99 -6.65
C LEU A 10 -5.33 -4.70 -7.39
N HIS A 11 -6.33 -4.21 -6.68
CA HIS A 11 -7.60 -3.78 -7.28
C HIS A 11 -7.41 -2.54 -8.14
N PHE A 12 -6.52 -1.64 -7.73
CA PHE A 12 -6.25 -0.40 -8.45
C PHE A 12 -4.82 -0.38 -8.97
N ALA A 13 -4.69 -0.30 -10.30
CA ALA A 13 -3.41 -0.08 -10.94
C ALA A 13 -2.80 1.24 -10.45
N ARG A 14 -1.55 1.16 -9.96
CA ARG A 14 -0.84 2.31 -9.41
C ARG A 14 0.66 2.16 -9.60
N TYR A 15 1.36 3.29 -9.70
CA TYR A 15 2.82 3.36 -9.66
C TYR A 15 3.27 4.49 -8.72
N GLY A 16 4.52 4.41 -8.24
CA GLY A 16 5.04 5.36 -7.25
C GLY A 16 4.32 5.30 -5.91
N PHE A 17 3.68 4.17 -5.59
CA PHE A 17 3.06 3.90 -4.30
C PHE A 17 4.13 3.55 -3.25
N SER A 18 3.74 3.57 -1.98
CA SER A 18 4.54 3.00 -0.89
C SER A 18 3.89 1.72 -0.38
N ALA A 19 4.70 0.80 0.11
CA ALA A 19 4.26 -0.45 0.69
C ALA A 19 4.94 -0.70 2.04
N VAL A 20 4.21 -1.31 2.97
CA VAL A 20 4.74 -1.64 4.29
C VAL A 20 4.12 -2.92 4.83
N LYS A 21 4.91 -3.74 5.54
CA LYS A 21 4.41 -4.89 6.30
C LYS A 21 4.06 -4.43 7.71
N ALA A 22 2.79 -4.51 8.10
CA ALA A 22 2.31 -4.13 9.43
C ALA A 22 1.47 -5.27 10.01
N ALA A 23 1.75 -5.66 11.27
CA ALA A 23 1.20 -6.87 11.87
C ALA A 23 1.36 -8.08 10.93
N ASP A 24 0.28 -8.75 10.55
CA ASP A 24 0.29 -9.96 9.69
C ASP A 24 -0.05 -9.67 8.22
N ASP A 25 -0.19 -8.40 7.85
CA ASP A 25 -0.68 -7.98 6.53
C ASP A 25 0.34 -7.04 5.84
N ILE A 26 0.21 -6.89 4.52
CA ILE A 26 0.95 -5.90 3.72
C ILE A 26 -0.01 -4.79 3.32
N TYR A 27 0.42 -3.54 3.43
CA TYR A 27 -0.37 -2.37 3.10
C TYR A 27 0.28 -1.63 1.94
N VAL A 28 -0.53 -1.19 0.99
CA VAL A 28 -0.14 -0.38 -0.17
C VAL A 28 -0.95 0.91 -0.15
N LEU A 29 -0.26 2.04 -0.23
CA LEU A 29 -0.87 3.37 -0.09
C LEU A 29 -0.28 4.38 -1.07
N GLY A 30 -1.12 5.33 -1.49
CA GLY A 30 -0.77 6.34 -2.47
C GLY A 30 -0.50 5.78 -3.87
N GLY A 31 0.25 6.56 -4.64
CA GLY A 31 0.58 6.32 -6.03
C GLY A 31 -0.34 7.07 -6.99
N LYS A 32 -0.11 6.88 -8.29
CA LYS A 32 -0.95 7.41 -9.37
C LYS A 32 -1.35 6.30 -10.32
N THR A 33 -2.49 6.45 -11.00
CA THR A 33 -2.97 5.45 -11.98
C THR A 33 -2.17 5.44 -13.29
N SER A 34 -1.49 6.54 -13.63
CA SER A 34 -0.68 6.69 -14.85
C SER A 34 0.36 7.82 -14.75
N SER A 35 1.44 7.72 -15.53
CA SER A 35 2.59 8.63 -15.53
C SER A 35 2.27 10.05 -16.02
N SER A 36 1.42 10.19 -17.03
CA SER A 36 1.14 11.47 -17.70
C SER A 36 -0.06 12.20 -17.09
N ALA A 37 -1.23 11.54 -17.06
CA ALA A 37 -2.51 12.14 -16.65
C ALA A 37 -3.26 11.29 -15.61
N GLY A 38 -2.55 10.42 -14.89
CA GLY A 38 -3.16 9.58 -13.86
C GLY A 38 -3.68 10.37 -12.67
N GLN A 39 -4.77 9.88 -12.08
CA GLN A 39 -5.30 10.39 -10.81
C GLN A 39 -4.48 9.83 -9.65
N TYR A 40 -4.43 10.56 -8.53
CA TYR A 40 -3.86 10.04 -7.29
C TYR A 40 -4.75 8.94 -6.72
N VAL A 41 -4.14 7.89 -6.22
CA VAL A 41 -4.85 6.78 -5.59
C VAL A 41 -4.82 6.98 -4.09
N THR A 42 -5.93 7.44 -3.54
CA THR A 42 -6.07 7.68 -2.09
C THR A 42 -6.48 6.41 -1.34
N SER A 43 -6.97 5.37 -2.03
CA SER A 43 -7.32 4.11 -1.37
C SER A 43 -6.08 3.36 -0.87
N VAL A 44 -6.18 2.87 0.36
CA VAL A 44 -5.24 1.92 0.98
C VAL A 44 -5.74 0.51 0.72
N GLU A 45 -4.87 -0.30 0.14
CA GLU A 45 -5.13 -1.72 -0.08
C GLU A 45 -4.31 -2.56 0.89
N ARG A 46 -4.98 -3.46 1.59
CA ARG A 46 -4.38 -4.41 2.53
C ARG A 46 -4.40 -5.80 1.92
N PHE A 47 -3.24 -6.41 1.80
CA PHE A 47 -3.08 -7.80 1.42
C PHE A 47 -2.99 -8.66 2.67
N ASN A 48 -3.96 -9.56 2.82
CA ASN A 48 -3.91 -10.57 3.86
C ASN A 48 -3.08 -11.77 3.41
N ILE A 49 -1.96 -11.99 4.09
CA ILE A 49 -0.99 -13.04 3.73
C ILE A 49 -1.59 -14.44 3.91
N ARG A 50 -2.48 -14.63 4.88
CA ARG A 50 -3.08 -15.93 5.19
C ARG A 50 -4.14 -16.36 4.17
N THR A 51 -4.93 -15.41 3.67
CA THR A 51 -5.99 -15.68 2.70
C THR A 51 -5.58 -15.42 1.26
N ASN A 52 -4.40 -14.82 1.06
CA ASN A 52 -3.90 -14.45 -0.26
C ASN A 52 -4.90 -13.56 -1.01
N ALA A 53 -5.38 -12.51 -0.34
CA ALA A 53 -6.41 -11.63 -0.88
C ALA A 53 -6.16 -10.17 -0.51
N TRP A 54 -6.40 -9.28 -1.48
CA TRP A 54 -6.43 -7.84 -1.25
C TRP A 54 -7.79 -7.43 -0.69
N THR A 55 -7.81 -6.35 0.08
CA THR A 55 -9.04 -5.68 0.53
C THR A 55 -8.79 -4.19 0.58
N THR A 56 -9.71 -3.39 0.07
CA THR A 56 -9.70 -1.93 0.25
C THR A 56 -10.21 -1.62 1.66
N ILE A 57 -9.44 -0.89 2.46
CA ILE A 57 -9.79 -0.64 3.87
C ILE A 57 -10.22 0.80 4.15
N GLU A 58 -9.47 1.78 3.64
CA GLU A 58 -9.72 3.20 3.93
C GLU A 58 -9.10 4.09 2.85
N SER A 59 -9.58 5.33 2.74
CA SER A 59 -9.01 6.34 1.86
C SER A 59 -8.20 7.35 2.68
N MET A 60 -7.01 7.69 2.19
CA MET A 60 -6.20 8.77 2.73
C MET A 60 -6.79 10.13 2.35
N GLU A 61 -6.74 11.09 3.27
CA GLU A 61 -7.07 12.50 2.99
C GLU A 61 -5.97 13.23 2.22
N ILE A 62 -4.76 12.64 2.18
CA ILE A 62 -3.58 13.22 1.56
C ILE A 62 -3.20 12.42 0.31
N GLU A 63 -2.94 13.13 -0.78
CA GLU A 63 -2.38 12.57 -1.99
C GLU A 63 -0.89 12.25 -1.78
N HIS A 64 -0.55 10.96 -1.81
CA HIS A 64 0.83 10.47 -1.62
C HIS A 64 1.39 9.91 -2.93
N TYR A 65 2.56 10.37 -3.37
CA TYR A 65 3.22 9.88 -4.59
C TYR A 65 4.75 9.98 -4.49
N LYS A 66 5.44 8.87 -4.80
CA LYS A 66 6.91 8.74 -4.76
C LYS A 66 7.51 9.06 -3.38
N GLY A 67 7.17 8.25 -2.38
CA GLY A 67 7.76 8.30 -1.04
C GLY A 67 8.01 6.93 -0.42
N GLY A 68 8.39 6.92 0.85
CA GLY A 68 8.52 5.72 1.67
C GLY A 68 7.34 5.57 2.63
N ALA A 69 7.16 4.35 3.16
CA ALA A 69 6.29 4.07 4.28
C ALA A 69 7.07 3.27 5.32
N ALA A 70 6.78 3.50 6.60
CA ALA A 70 7.39 2.79 7.72
C ALA A 70 6.32 2.47 8.76
N VAL A 71 6.47 1.33 9.44
CA VAL A 71 5.69 1.04 10.64
C VAL A 71 6.44 1.59 11.82
N VAL A 72 5.74 2.34 12.65
CA VAL A 72 6.24 2.80 13.94
C VAL A 72 5.53 1.99 15.02
N SER A 73 6.29 1.33 15.88
CA SER A 73 5.76 0.57 17.01
C SER A 73 6.19 1.21 18.33
N GLY A 74 5.26 1.32 19.28
CA GLY A 74 5.48 1.91 20.59
C GLY A 74 4.53 3.07 20.89
N CYS A 75 4.65 3.65 22.08
CA CYS A 75 3.95 4.88 22.45
C CYS A 75 4.81 6.06 21.99
N PHE A 76 4.28 6.84 21.05
CA PHE A 76 4.86 8.13 20.67
C PHE A 76 4.08 9.20 21.42
N ASP A 77 4.70 9.77 22.46
CA ASP A 77 4.28 11.05 23.00
C ASP A 77 4.92 12.14 22.14
N PHE A 78 4.09 13.05 21.64
CA PHE A 78 4.52 14.25 20.92
C PHE A 78 4.65 15.47 21.86
N ASP A 79 4.61 15.21 23.17
CA ASP A 79 4.77 16.20 24.24
C ASP A 79 6.26 16.51 24.51
#